data_AF-A0A919IJC3-F1
#
_entry.id   AF-A0A919IJC3-F1
#
_cell.length_a   1.000
_cell.length_b   1.000
_cell.length_c   1.000
_cell.angle_alpha   90.00
_cell.angle_beta   90.00
_cell.angle_gamma   90.00
#
_symmetry.space_group_name_H-M   'P 1'
#
loop_
_entity.id
_entity.type
_entity.pdbx_description
1 polymer ?
#
loop_
_entity_poly.entity_id
_entity_poly.type
_entity_poly.pdbx_seq_one_letter_code
_entity_poly.pdbx_strand_id
1 'polypeptide(L)'
;MRDWSYYAAAHRYDVHGSLDAERRCAALMRELRSVRDESELRRRADAGDRCAFIALLEILVDADRLDELRAMQQAGDDRAGTTLMEALVEQGREDELREEVAAGHDVMWLVDYLSERGRLDDALVALQRWARAYPDRDRLAHARRLDLLLNHGRVAEVRRAAASGDQAAVRRMRDVTGGQPAEKPDSAG
;
A
#
# COMPACT_ATOMS: atom_id res chain seq x y z
N MET A 1 21.75 -4.63 -2.96
CA MET A 1 20.48 -5.36 -3.14
C MET A 1 19.43 -4.39 -2.66
N ARG A 2 18.58 -3.88 -3.55
CA ARG A 2 17.58 -2.86 -3.17
C ARG A 2 16.55 -3.52 -2.24
N ASP A 3 16.27 -2.90 -1.11
CA ASP A 3 15.15 -3.28 -0.24
C ASP A 3 13.86 -2.97 -1.01
N TRP A 4 13.38 -3.95 -1.79
CA TRP A 4 12.37 -3.77 -2.84
C TRP A 4 10.94 -3.68 -2.28
N SER A 5 10.61 -4.27 -1.13
CA SER A 5 9.23 -4.33 -0.68
C SER A 5 9.03 -3.64 0.68
N TYR A 6 7.93 -2.87 0.79
CA TYR A 6 7.43 -2.33 2.05
C TYR A 6 7.14 -3.47 3.04
N TYR A 7 6.69 -4.64 2.59
CA TYR A 7 6.56 -5.87 3.39
C TYR A 7 7.92 -6.43 3.85
N ALA A 8 8.90 -6.49 2.96
CA ALA A 8 10.25 -6.96 3.28
C ALA A 8 10.98 -6.03 4.27
N ALA A 9 10.68 -4.73 4.23
CA ALA A 9 11.13 -3.78 5.22
C ALA A 9 10.28 -3.88 6.51
N ALA A 10 8.98 -3.59 6.46
CA ALA A 10 8.10 -3.57 7.64
C ALA A 10 8.02 -4.91 8.39
N HIS A 11 8.06 -6.06 7.72
CA HIS A 11 7.96 -7.38 8.34
C HIS A 11 9.29 -8.14 8.50
N ARG A 12 10.44 -7.59 8.07
CA ARG A 12 11.74 -8.02 8.64
C ARG A 12 11.86 -7.60 10.11
N TYR A 13 11.26 -6.47 10.48
CA TYR A 13 11.58 -5.75 11.72
C TYR A 13 10.52 -5.88 12.85
N ASP A 14 9.29 -6.34 12.56
CA ASP A 14 8.23 -6.45 13.60
C ASP A 14 7.99 -7.89 14.11
N VAL A 15 8.58 -8.92 13.50
CA VAL A 15 8.16 -10.33 13.70
C VAL A 15 8.99 -11.04 14.77
N HIS A 16 10.14 -10.48 15.09
CA HIS A 16 11.07 -11.04 16.06
C HIS A 16 11.16 -10.08 17.22
N GLY A 17 10.58 -10.43 18.37
CA GLY A 17 10.60 -9.60 19.59
C GLY A 17 12.01 -9.32 20.17
N SER A 18 13.07 -9.51 19.38
CA SER A 18 14.46 -9.13 19.66
C SER A 18 15.26 -9.02 18.35
N LEU A 19 16.20 -8.07 18.33
CA LEU A 19 17.19 -7.89 17.26
C LEU A 19 17.99 -9.17 16.94
N ASP A 20 18.23 -10.03 17.94
CA ASP A 20 18.95 -11.29 17.73
C ASP A 20 18.12 -12.31 16.95
N ALA A 21 16.80 -12.36 17.19
CA ALA A 21 15.91 -13.20 16.41
C ALA A 21 15.79 -12.68 14.97
N GLU A 22 15.80 -11.36 14.74
CA GLU A 22 15.89 -10.77 13.40
C GLU A 22 17.17 -11.17 12.67
N ARG A 23 18.33 -11.05 13.34
CA ARG A 23 19.63 -11.42 12.75
C ARG A 23 19.69 -12.89 12.37
N ARG A 24 19.15 -13.77 13.24
CA ARG A 24 19.05 -15.20 12.95
C ARG A 24 18.14 -15.46 11.75
N CYS A 25 17.00 -14.79 11.68
CA CYS A 25 16.09 -14.90 10.54
C CYS A 25 16.76 -14.46 9.24
N ALA A 26 17.40 -13.29 9.24
CA ALA A 26 18.11 -12.77 8.07
C ALA A 26 19.27 -13.69 7.63
N ALA A 27 19.96 -14.33 8.57
CA ALA A 27 21.00 -15.32 8.27
C ALA A 27 20.42 -16.58 7.63
N LEU A 28 19.36 -17.13 8.23
CA LEU A 28 18.66 -18.31 7.73
C LEU A 28 18.08 -18.06 6.32
N MET A 29 17.45 -16.91 6.10
CA MET A 29 16.92 -16.56 4.77
C MET A 29 18.03 -16.46 3.71
N ARG A 30 19.20 -15.90 4.05
CA ARG A 30 20.36 -15.86 3.14
C ARG A 30 20.89 -17.24 2.79
N GLU A 31 20.93 -18.15 3.77
CA GLU A 31 21.32 -19.54 3.56
C GLU A 31 20.29 -20.28 2.67
N LEU A 32 19.01 -20.18 2.99
CA LEU A 32 17.95 -20.84 2.23
C LEU A 32 17.91 -20.37 0.77
N ARG A 33 18.14 -19.07 0.53
CA ARG A 33 18.29 -18.53 -0.82
C ARG A 33 19.53 -19.06 -1.57
N SER A 34 20.63 -19.32 -0.88
CA SER A 34 21.86 -19.78 -1.52
C SER A 34 21.79 -21.26 -1.93
N VAL A 35 21.13 -22.08 -1.12
CA VAL A 35 20.95 -23.51 -1.37
C VAL A 35 19.93 -23.76 -2.50
N ARG A 36 19.04 -22.79 -2.78
CA ARG A 36 17.95 -22.87 -3.78
C ARG A 36 17.05 -24.12 -3.64
N ASP A 37 16.98 -24.69 -2.44
CA ASP A 37 16.05 -25.77 -2.14
C ASP A 37 14.69 -25.17 -1.74
N GLU A 38 13.92 -24.78 -2.75
CA GLU A 38 12.57 -24.24 -2.54
C GLU A 38 11.62 -25.28 -1.94
N SER A 39 11.86 -26.58 -2.18
CA SER A 39 11.01 -27.65 -1.63
C SER A 39 11.16 -27.73 -0.11
N GLU A 40 12.38 -27.63 0.40
CA GLU A 40 12.63 -27.51 1.83
C GLU A 40 12.05 -26.22 2.40
N LEU A 41 12.16 -25.10 1.67
CA LEU A 41 11.61 -23.83 2.08
C LEU A 41 10.09 -23.90 2.26
N ARG A 42 9.39 -24.50 1.30
CA ARG A 42 7.94 -24.75 1.36
C ARG A 42 7.57 -25.61 2.56
N ARG A 43 8.26 -26.75 2.76
CA ARG A 43 8.01 -27.60 3.93
C ARG A 43 8.12 -26.84 5.24
N ARG A 44 9.15 -26.01 5.40
CA ARG A 44 9.34 -25.22 6.61
C ARG A 44 8.28 -24.14 6.77
N ALA A 45 7.95 -23.44 5.70
CA ALA A 45 6.89 -22.44 5.68
C ALA A 45 5.54 -23.05 6.08
N ASP A 46 5.20 -24.21 5.51
CA ASP A 46 4.00 -24.98 5.83
C ASP A 46 3.99 -25.49 7.28
N ALA A 47 5.17 -25.79 7.84
CA ALA A 47 5.35 -26.12 9.25
C ALA A 47 5.31 -24.89 10.19
N GLY A 48 5.09 -23.69 9.65
CA GLY A 48 4.96 -22.44 10.42
C GLY A 48 6.28 -21.71 10.68
N ASP A 49 7.38 -22.10 10.03
CA ASP A 49 8.62 -21.33 10.04
C ASP A 49 8.41 -20.02 9.27
N ARG A 50 8.28 -18.93 10.03
CA ARG A 50 8.02 -17.59 9.50
C ARG A 50 9.16 -17.07 8.64
N CYS A 51 10.41 -17.43 8.95
CA CYS A 51 11.57 -16.99 8.18
C CYS A 51 11.61 -17.70 6.83
N ALA A 52 11.32 -19.00 6.82
CA ALA A 52 11.17 -19.76 5.59
C ALA A 52 10.02 -19.20 4.73
N PHE A 53 8.90 -18.86 5.35
CA PHE A 53 7.76 -18.25 4.66
C PHE A 53 8.12 -16.90 4.01
N ILE A 54 8.78 -15.98 4.73
CA ILE A 54 9.20 -14.69 4.15
C ILE A 54 10.18 -14.91 3.00
N ALA A 55 11.18 -15.79 3.17
CA ALA A 55 12.11 -16.11 2.09
C ALA A 55 11.41 -16.74 0.87
N LEU A 56 10.34 -17.51 1.07
CA LEU A 56 9.55 -18.08 -0.03
C LEU A 56 8.87 -16.97 -0.82
N LEU A 57 8.21 -16.03 -0.13
CA LEU A 57 7.56 -14.89 -0.77
C LEU A 57 8.56 -14.04 -1.57
N GLU A 58 9.73 -13.71 -0.99
CA GLU A 58 10.79 -12.98 -1.69
C GLU A 58 11.27 -13.73 -2.95
N ILE A 59 11.48 -15.06 -2.88
CA ILE A 59 11.89 -15.86 -4.06
C ILE A 59 10.80 -15.87 -5.13
N LEU A 60 9.52 -15.98 -4.75
CA LEU A 60 8.42 -15.98 -5.72
C LEU A 60 8.34 -14.63 -6.44
N VAL A 61 8.49 -13.53 -5.70
CA VAL A 61 8.52 -12.17 -6.26
C VAL A 61 9.74 -11.97 -7.18
N ASP A 62 10.94 -12.36 -6.73
CA ASP A 62 12.17 -12.30 -7.53
C ASP A 62 12.08 -13.11 -8.83
N ALA A 63 11.33 -14.21 -8.82
CA ALA A 63 11.10 -15.08 -9.96
C ALA A 63 9.87 -14.70 -10.80
N ASP A 64 9.19 -13.59 -10.47
CA ASP A 64 7.94 -13.14 -11.09
C ASP A 64 6.78 -14.16 -11.06
N ARG A 65 6.75 -15.02 -10.04
CA ARG A 65 5.75 -16.08 -9.84
C ARG A 65 4.55 -15.58 -9.04
N LEU A 66 3.95 -14.49 -9.52
CA LEU A 66 2.83 -13.83 -8.84
C LEU A 66 1.57 -14.70 -8.76
N ASP A 67 1.36 -15.62 -9.70
CA ASP A 67 0.25 -16.58 -9.66
C ASP A 67 0.31 -17.52 -8.44
N GLU A 68 1.51 -17.80 -7.94
CA GLU A 68 1.65 -18.61 -6.73
C GLU A 68 1.34 -17.81 -5.47
N LEU A 69 1.63 -16.51 -5.46
CA LEU A 69 1.19 -15.61 -4.40
C LEU A 69 -0.34 -15.50 -4.39
N ARG A 70 -0.97 -15.39 -5.57
CA ARG A 70 -2.44 -15.46 -5.73
C ARG A 70 -3.00 -16.75 -5.16
N ALA A 71 -2.40 -17.89 -5.50
CA ALA A 71 -2.84 -19.20 -5.01
C ALA A 71 -2.72 -19.31 -3.47
N MET A 72 -1.62 -18.83 -2.89
CA MET A 72 -1.42 -18.80 -1.44
C MET A 72 -2.46 -17.92 -0.74
N GLN A 73 -2.76 -16.75 -1.29
CA GLN A 73 -3.79 -15.87 -0.76
C GLN A 73 -5.18 -16.50 -0.86
N GLN A 74 -5.52 -17.13 -1.99
CA GLN A 74 -6.79 -17.84 -2.14
C GLN A 74 -6.92 -19.01 -1.16
N ALA A 75 -5.79 -19.60 -0.75
CA ALA A 75 -5.74 -20.58 0.34
C ALA A 75 -5.84 -19.96 1.75
N GLY A 76 -5.94 -18.63 1.86
CA GLY A 76 -6.16 -17.89 3.10
C GLY A 76 -4.93 -17.15 3.65
N ASP A 77 -3.84 -17.04 2.90
CA ASP A 77 -2.66 -16.29 3.35
C ASP A 77 -2.70 -14.80 2.94
N ASP A 78 -3.22 -13.95 3.83
CA ASP A 78 -3.32 -12.50 3.61
C ASP A 78 -1.96 -11.83 3.36
N ARG A 79 -0.87 -12.42 3.86
CA ARG A 79 0.50 -11.89 3.70
C ARG A 79 0.98 -12.09 2.27
N ALA A 80 0.62 -13.22 1.65
CA ALA A 80 0.88 -13.47 0.23
C ALA A 80 0.09 -12.47 -0.64
N GLY A 81 -1.18 -12.20 -0.30
CA GLY A 81 -1.99 -11.20 -1.00
C GLY A 81 -1.44 -9.79 -0.88
N THR A 82 -0.92 -9.41 0.29
CA THR A 82 -0.27 -8.10 0.46
C THR A 82 1.02 -8.01 -0.37
N THR A 83 1.84 -9.07 -0.33
CA THR A 83 3.08 -9.15 -1.11
C THR A 83 2.82 -9.07 -2.62
N LEU A 84 1.75 -9.71 -3.09
CA LEU A 84 1.29 -9.61 -4.48
C LEU A 84 1.00 -8.16 -4.86
N MET A 85 0.19 -7.45 -4.06
CA MET A 85 -0.17 -6.05 -4.34
C MET A 85 1.04 -5.12 -4.40
N GLU A 86 1.98 -5.28 -3.47
CA GLU A 86 3.25 -4.54 -3.48
C GLU A 86 4.07 -4.82 -4.74
N ALA A 87 4.24 -6.10 -5.09
CA ALA A 87 4.99 -6.49 -6.27
C ALA A 87 4.38 -5.87 -7.55
N LEU A 88 3.06 -5.87 -7.67
CA LEU A 88 2.36 -5.24 -8.80
C LEU A 88 2.60 -3.73 -8.87
N VAL A 89 2.56 -3.02 -7.74
CA VAL A 89 2.84 -1.59 -7.65
C VAL A 89 4.28 -1.27 -8.06
N GLU A 90 5.25 -1.96 -7.46
CA GLU A 90 6.68 -1.75 -7.69
C GLU A 90 7.09 -2.08 -9.13
N GLN A 91 6.53 -3.15 -9.69
CA GLN A 91 6.78 -3.54 -11.07
C GLN A 91 5.95 -2.71 -12.09
N GLY A 92 5.02 -1.87 -11.63
CA GLY A 92 4.17 -1.05 -12.50
C GLY A 92 3.14 -1.84 -13.30
N ARG A 93 2.71 -3.01 -12.81
CA ARG A 93 1.74 -3.92 -13.45
C ARG A 93 0.31 -3.47 -13.18
N GLU A 94 -0.04 -2.31 -13.73
CA GLU A 94 -1.30 -1.61 -13.47
C GLU A 94 -2.56 -2.42 -13.83
N ASP A 95 -2.54 -3.14 -14.95
CA ASP A 95 -3.72 -3.90 -15.40
C ASP A 95 -4.01 -5.06 -14.44
N GLU A 96 -2.98 -5.78 -13.99
CA GLU A 96 -3.13 -6.81 -12.97
C GLU A 96 -3.49 -6.22 -11.60
N LEU A 97 -2.96 -5.05 -11.24
CA LEU A 97 -3.37 -4.36 -10.02
C LEU A 97 -4.88 -4.04 -10.03
N ARG A 98 -5.44 -3.68 -11.20
CA ARG A 98 -6.88 -3.47 -11.37
C ARG A 98 -7.66 -4.78 -11.24
N GLU A 99 -7.14 -5.87 -11.78
CA GLU A 99 -7.75 -7.20 -11.67
C GLU A 99 -7.82 -7.65 -10.20
N GLU A 100 -6.74 -7.48 -9.43
CA GLU A 100 -6.75 -7.80 -7.99
C GLU A 100 -7.75 -6.94 -7.21
N VAL A 101 -7.80 -5.64 -7.47
CA VAL A 101 -8.81 -4.75 -6.84
C VAL A 101 -10.23 -5.17 -7.22
N ALA A 102 -10.47 -5.56 -8.48
CA ALA A 102 -11.76 -6.06 -8.93
C ALA A 102 -12.12 -7.41 -8.29
N ALA A 103 -11.11 -8.23 -7.96
CA ALA A 103 -11.25 -9.49 -7.23
C ALA A 103 -11.49 -9.29 -5.72
N GLY A 104 -11.44 -8.04 -5.22
CA GLY A 104 -11.81 -7.69 -3.85
C GLY A 104 -10.64 -7.22 -2.97
N HIS A 105 -9.44 -7.03 -3.53
CA HIS A 105 -8.36 -6.36 -2.82
C HIS A 105 -8.72 -4.89 -2.51
N ASP A 106 -8.05 -4.33 -1.51
CA ASP A 106 -8.24 -2.94 -1.13
C ASP A 106 -7.90 -2.01 -2.31
N VAL A 107 -8.88 -1.19 -2.70
CA VAL A 107 -8.74 -0.20 -3.79
C VAL A 107 -7.66 0.84 -3.50
N MET A 108 -7.28 1.03 -2.23
CA MET A 108 -6.25 2.00 -1.84
C MET A 108 -4.92 1.76 -2.58
N TRP A 109 -4.54 0.51 -2.83
CA TRP A 109 -3.34 0.19 -3.59
C TRP A 109 -3.34 0.84 -4.98
N LEU A 110 -4.45 0.71 -5.71
CA LEU A 110 -4.62 1.32 -7.03
C LEU A 110 -4.73 2.84 -6.96
N VAL A 111 -5.44 3.36 -5.97
CA VAL A 111 -5.59 4.82 -5.76
C VAL A 111 -4.25 5.48 -5.51
N ASP A 112 -3.42 4.88 -4.67
CA ASP A 112 -2.12 5.41 -4.27
C ASP A 112 -1.13 5.32 -5.43
N TYR A 113 -1.08 4.17 -6.09
CA TYR A 113 -0.32 3.95 -7.31
C TYR A 113 -0.63 5.00 -8.41
N LEU A 114 -1.91 5.27 -8.67
CA LEU A 114 -2.32 6.26 -9.67
C LEU A 114 -1.99 7.69 -9.22
N SER A 115 -2.21 7.99 -7.94
CA SER A 115 -1.91 9.28 -7.32
C SER A 115 -0.43 9.63 -7.41
N GLU A 116 0.46 8.71 -7.03
CA GLU A 116 1.91 8.92 -7.07
C GLU A 116 2.44 9.17 -8.48
N ARG A 117 1.75 8.64 -9.50
CA ARG A 117 2.07 8.87 -10.92
C ARG A 117 1.39 10.12 -11.50
N GLY A 118 0.78 10.96 -10.66
CA GLY A 118 0.10 12.19 -11.07
C GLY A 118 -1.23 11.97 -11.79
N ARG A 119 -1.75 10.74 -11.82
CA ARG A 119 -3.02 10.38 -12.48
C ARG A 119 -4.20 10.50 -11.52
N LEU A 120 -4.35 11.70 -10.96
CA LEU A 120 -5.33 11.96 -9.90
C LEU A 120 -6.78 11.72 -10.35
N ASP A 121 -7.15 12.10 -11.57
CA ASP A 121 -8.52 11.88 -12.04
C ASP A 121 -8.88 10.39 -12.09
N ASP A 122 -7.94 9.54 -12.52
CA ASP A 122 -8.13 8.08 -12.52
C ASP A 122 -8.23 7.53 -11.10
N ALA A 123 -7.41 8.03 -10.17
CA ALA A 123 -7.47 7.66 -8.76
C ALA A 123 -8.83 8.02 -8.15
N LEU A 124 -9.36 9.21 -8.44
CA LEU A 124 -10.67 9.67 -7.98
C LEU A 124 -11.81 8.82 -8.57
N VAL A 125 -11.71 8.41 -9.84
CA VAL A 125 -12.68 7.52 -10.49
C VAL A 125 -12.67 6.14 -9.82
N ALA A 126 -11.50 5.55 -9.57
CA ALA A 126 -11.36 4.27 -8.89
C ALA A 126 -11.99 4.32 -7.49
N LEU A 127 -11.64 5.34 -6.71
CA LEU A 127 -12.17 5.58 -5.36
C LEU A 127 -13.69 5.76 -5.35
N GLN A 128 -14.23 6.51 -6.31
CA GLN A 128 -15.67 6.72 -6.43
C GLN A 128 -16.42 5.43 -6.79
N ARG A 129 -15.88 4.61 -7.70
CA ARG A 129 -16.47 3.31 -8.05
C ARG A 129 -16.52 2.39 -6.85
N TRP A 130 -15.44 2.33 -6.08
CA TRP A 130 -15.38 1.55 -4.85
C TRP A 130 -16.39 2.04 -3.80
N ALA A 131 -16.48 3.35 -3.55
CA ALA A 131 -17.46 3.91 -2.61
C ALA A 131 -18.92 3.54 -2.97
N ARG A 132 -19.23 3.47 -4.28
CA ARG A 132 -20.56 3.04 -4.75
C ARG A 132 -20.83 1.56 -4.52
N ALA A 133 -19.81 0.72 -4.64
CA ALA A 133 -19.91 -0.71 -4.38
C ALA A 133 -20.00 -1.03 -2.88
N TYR A 134 -19.39 -0.19 -2.03
CA TYR A 134 -19.35 -0.34 -0.57
C TYR A 134 -19.85 0.93 0.14
N PRO A 135 -21.19 1.17 0.20
CA PRO A 135 -21.76 2.40 0.76
C PRO A 135 -21.41 2.64 2.23
N ASP A 136 -21.12 1.59 3.00
CA ASP A 136 -20.62 1.66 4.38
C ASP A 136 -19.26 2.35 4.48
N ARG A 137 -18.50 2.39 3.37
CA ARG A 137 -17.18 3.01 3.27
C ARG A 137 -17.19 4.41 2.66
N ASP A 138 -18.36 4.97 2.36
CA ASP A 138 -18.50 6.30 1.73
C ASP A 138 -17.75 7.40 2.51
N ARG A 139 -17.83 7.40 3.84
CA ARG A 139 -17.09 8.36 4.69
C ARG A 139 -15.58 8.25 4.53
N LEU A 140 -15.05 7.03 4.42
CA LEU A 140 -13.63 6.77 4.22
C LEU A 140 -13.20 7.22 2.82
N ALA A 141 -13.98 6.87 1.80
CA ALA A 141 -13.72 7.31 0.43
C ALA A 141 -13.75 8.83 0.29
N HIS A 142 -14.70 9.49 0.95
CA HIS A 142 -14.79 10.95 0.95
C HIS A 142 -13.58 11.60 1.63
N ALA A 143 -13.18 11.10 2.80
CA ALA A 143 -11.97 11.58 3.47
C ALA A 143 -10.73 11.42 2.58
N ARG A 144 -10.53 10.24 1.98
CA ARG A 144 -9.41 9.97 1.09
C ARG A 144 -9.43 10.87 -0.15
N ARG A 145 -10.61 11.12 -0.73
CA ARG A 145 -10.78 12.06 -1.85
C ARG A 145 -10.28 13.46 -1.49
N LEU A 146 -10.68 13.99 -0.33
CA LEU A 146 -10.26 15.32 0.09
C LEU A 146 -8.74 15.39 0.27
N ASP A 147 -8.15 14.36 0.87
CA ASP A 147 -6.70 14.28 1.10
C ASP A 147 -5.94 14.22 -0.25
N LEU A 148 -6.41 13.41 -1.21
CA LEU A 148 -5.85 13.36 -2.57
C LEU A 148 -5.92 14.71 -3.28
N LEU A 149 -7.06 15.41 -3.20
CA LEU A 149 -7.21 16.72 -3.83
C LEU A 149 -6.24 17.74 -3.23
N LEU A 150 -6.01 17.72 -1.92
CA LEU A 150 -5.07 18.63 -1.25
C LEU A 150 -3.63 18.31 -1.59
N ASN A 151 -3.24 17.04 -1.52
CA ASN A 151 -1.87 16.59 -1.78
C ASN A 151 -1.42 16.91 -3.21
N HIS A 152 -2.37 17.00 -4.14
CA HIS A 152 -2.14 17.37 -5.55
C HIS A 152 -2.49 18.83 -5.88
N GLY A 153 -2.66 19.69 -4.87
CA GLY A 153 -2.84 21.13 -5.07
C GLY A 153 -4.22 21.56 -5.62
N ARG A 154 -5.20 20.66 -5.74
CA ARG A 154 -6.58 20.97 -6.15
C ARG A 154 -7.40 21.57 -5.00
N VAL A 155 -6.81 22.51 -4.28
CA VAL A 155 -7.38 23.19 -3.10
C VAL A 155 -8.70 23.91 -3.44
N ALA A 156 -8.84 24.42 -4.66
CA ALA A 156 -10.06 25.08 -5.09
C ALA A 156 -11.29 24.17 -5.03
N GLU A 157 -11.13 22.87 -5.27
CA GLU A 157 -12.23 21.90 -5.20
C GLU A 157 -12.65 21.62 -3.77
N VAL A 158 -11.68 21.45 -2.88
CA VAL A 158 -11.94 21.26 -1.45
C VAL A 158 -12.60 22.52 -0.86
N ARG A 159 -12.17 23.71 -1.29
CA ARG A 159 -12.82 24.98 -0.91
C ARG A 159 -14.27 25.07 -1.38
N ARG A 160 -14.57 24.64 -2.62
CA ARG A 160 -15.94 24.60 -3.13
C ARG A 160 -16.81 23.64 -2.32
N ALA A 161 -16.30 22.45 -2.00
CA ALA A 161 -17.00 21.49 -1.15
C ALA A 161 -17.29 22.08 0.24
N ALA A 162 -16.30 22.70 0.88
CA ALA A 162 -16.48 23.37 2.16
C ALA A 162 -17.55 24.48 2.11
N ALA A 163 -17.56 25.29 1.04
CA ALA A 163 -18.56 26.34 0.82
C ALA A 163 -19.98 25.78 0.62
N SER A 164 -20.12 24.56 0.11
CA SER A 164 -21.41 23.85 0.03
C SER A 164 -21.87 23.19 1.34
N GLY A 165 -21.12 23.36 2.44
CA GLY A 165 -21.48 22.84 3.77
C GLY A 165 -20.86 21.49 4.13
N ASP A 166 -19.93 20.97 3.31
CA ASP A 166 -19.20 19.74 3.61
C ASP A 166 -18.26 19.92 4.81
N GLN A 167 -18.65 19.34 5.95
CA GLN A 167 -17.92 19.46 7.21
C GLN A 167 -16.56 18.76 7.21
N ALA A 168 -16.37 17.73 6.38
CA ALA A 168 -15.06 17.10 6.24
C ALA A 168 -14.11 18.03 5.48
N ALA A 169 -14.59 18.66 4.41
CA ALA A 169 -13.82 19.65 3.66
C ALA A 169 -13.50 20.91 4.50
N VAL A 170 -14.45 21.40 5.30
CA VAL A 170 -14.21 22.53 6.23
C VAL A 170 -13.08 22.21 7.20
N ARG A 171 -13.08 21.01 7.80
CA ARG A 171 -12.02 20.58 8.73
C ARG A 171 -10.67 20.52 8.04
N ARG A 172 -10.58 19.83 6.89
CA ARG A 172 -9.36 19.75 6.08
C ARG A 172 -8.80 21.13 5.69
N MET A 173 -9.65 22.04 5.26
CA MET A 173 -9.23 23.41 4.90
C MET A 173 -8.62 24.14 6.10
N ARG A 174 -9.18 23.97 7.31
CA ARG A 174 -8.61 24.54 8.53
C ARG A 174 -7.22 24.00 8.80
N ASP A 175 -7.03 22.68 8.70
CA ASP A 175 -5.73 22.03 8.94
C ASP A 175 -4.66 22.55 7.98
N VAL A 176 -4.99 22.73 6.69
CA VAL A 176 -4.07 23.30 5.69
C VAL A 176 -3.75 24.77 5.98
N THR A 177 -4.74 25.59 6.32
CA THR A 177 -4.52 27.02 6.60
C THR A 177 -3.87 27.31 7.95
N GLY A 178 -4.09 26.45 8.96
CA GLY A 178 -3.50 26.58 10.29
C GLY A 178 -2.05 26.11 10.36
N GLY A 179 -1.57 25.37 9.35
CA GLY A 179 -0.18 24.92 9.22
C GLY A 179 0.72 25.82 8.38
N GLN A 180 0.19 26.82 7.65
CA GLN A 180 1.03 27.83 7.00
C GLN A 180 1.47 28.87 8.04
N PRO A 181 2.78 29.18 8.18
CA PRO A 181 3.18 30.31 9.00
C PRO A 181 2.52 31.55 8.40
N ALA A 182 1.83 32.32 9.24
CA ALA A 182 1.20 33.57 8.83
C ALA A 182 2.22 34.42 8.06
N GLU A 183 2.00 34.59 6.76
CA GLU A 183 2.67 35.62 5.98
C GLU A 183 2.40 36.94 6.70
N LYS A 184 3.45 37.51 7.30
CA LYS A 184 3.36 38.82 7.94
C LYS A 184 2.87 39.79 6.87
N PRO A 185 1.89 40.66 7.19
CA PRO A 185 1.48 41.68 6.26
C PRO A 185 2.70 42.54 5.92
N ASP A 186 2.99 42.61 4.62
CA ASP A 186 4.05 43.43 4.07
C ASP A 186 3.76 44.87 4.51
N SER A 187 4.57 45.34 5.46
CA SER A 187 4.43 46.66 6.06
C SER A 187 5.11 47.64 5.11
N ALA A 188 4.43 47.96 4.00
CA ALA A 188 4.86 49.02 3.11
C ALA A 188 4.33 50.37 3.62
N GLY A 189 5.25 51.16 4.18
CA GLY A 189 5.37 52.62 4.05
C GLY A 189 4.20 53.49 4.49
#